data_AF-A0A1R1YKE4-F1
#
_entry.id   AF-A0A1R1YKE4-F1
#
_cell.length_a   1.000
_cell.length_b   1.000
_cell.length_c   1.000
_cell.angle_alpha   90.00
_cell.angle_beta   90.00
_cell.angle_gamma   90.00
#
_symmetry.space_group_name_H-M   'P 1'
#
loop_
_entity.id
_entity.type
_entity.pdbx_description
1 polymer ?
#
loop_
_entity_poly.entity_id
_entity_poly.type
_entity_poly.pdbx_seq_one_letter_code
_entity_poly.pdbx_strand_id
1 'polypeptide(L)'
;MSTIISVKTITRSKKKSVTVVSGLDIFNLDLKKMSKMFSGHFACGSSVSKNVLGQEEITIQGDFSDEVIAILHKNHPEIPHDNIQAIEEKKKKKAT
;
A
#
# COMPACT_ATOMS: atom_id res chain seq x y z
N MET A 1 20.31 -3.49 0.93
CA MET A 1 19.25 -2.99 0.03
C MET A 1 17.96 -3.62 0.52
N SER A 2 17.08 -2.82 1.12
CA SER A 2 15.87 -3.34 1.76
C SER A 2 14.79 -3.51 0.70
N THR A 3 14.62 -4.72 0.17
CA THR A 3 13.69 -5.04 -0.91
C THR A 3 12.26 -5.27 -0.39
N ILE A 4 11.82 -4.50 0.61
CA ILE A 4 10.58 -4.74 1.34
C ILE A 4 9.52 -3.72 0.91
N ILE A 5 8.37 -4.20 0.47
CA ILE A 5 7.16 -3.41 0.23
C ILE A 5 6.44 -3.24 1.55
N SER A 6 6.14 -2.00 1.91
CA SER A 6 5.36 -1.68 3.10
C SER A 6 3.93 -1.35 2.70
N VAL A 7 2.97 -2.15 3.15
CA VAL A 7 1.53 -1.88 3.04
C VAL A 7 1.07 -1.39 4.41
N LYS A 8 0.79 -0.09 4.54
CA LYS A 8 0.32 0.55 5.77
C LYS A 8 -1.16 0.83 5.69
N THR A 9 -1.94 0.29 6.61
CA THR A 9 -3.36 0.65 6.74
C THR A 9 -3.51 1.64 7.88
N ILE A 10 -3.97 2.85 7.56
CA ILE A 10 -4.14 3.96 8.49
C ILE A 10 -5.62 4.27 8.67
N THR A 11 -6.16 4.03 9.86
CA THR A 11 -7.55 4.39 10.18
C THR A 11 -7.63 5.85 10.63
N ARG A 12 -8.13 6.75 9.77
CA ARG A 12 -8.32 8.17 10.10
C ARG A 12 -9.57 8.47 10.93
N SER A 13 -10.62 7.63 10.84
CA SER A 13 -11.85 7.77 11.64
C SER A 13 -12.57 6.42 11.77
N LYS A 14 -13.58 6.29 12.65
CA LYS A 14 -14.30 5.02 12.93
C LYS A 14 -14.87 4.29 11.70
N LYS A 15 -15.02 4.98 10.56
CA LYS A 15 -15.52 4.42 9.28
C LYS A 15 -14.60 4.71 8.08
N LYS A 16 -13.43 5.32 8.26
CA LYS A 16 -12.55 5.71 7.14
C LYS A 16 -11.13 5.20 7.37
N SER A 17 -10.74 4.21 6.57
CA SER A 17 -9.37 3.70 6.44
C SER A 17 -8.73 4.25 5.16
N VAL A 18 -7.41 4.34 5.17
CA VAL A 18 -6.59 4.64 3.98
C VAL A 18 -5.47 3.60 3.96
N THR A 19 -5.30 2.94 2.82
CA THR A 19 -4.22 1.98 2.61
C THR A 19 -3.11 2.69 1.84
N VAL A 20 -1.88 2.65 2.35
CA VAL A 20 -0.69 3.27 1.75
C VAL A 20 0.29 2.16 1.39
N VAL A 21 0.75 2.15 0.15
CA VAL A 21 1.68 1.15 -0.37
C VAL A 21 2.97 1.83 -0.78
N SER A 22 4.06 1.49 -0.11
CA SER A 22 5.39 2.07 -0.34
C SER A 22 6.39 0.97 -0.72
N GLY A 23 7.42 1.29 -1.50
CA GLY A 23 8.46 0.31 -1.89
C GLY A 23 8.21 -0.43 -3.21
N LEU A 24 7.16 -0.06 -3.95
CA LEU A 24 6.89 -0.55 -5.32
C LEU A 24 7.98 -0.11 -6.31
N ASP A 25 8.58 1.07 -6.08
CA ASP A 25 9.64 1.65 -6.91
C ASP A 25 10.90 0.77 -6.97
N ILE A 26 11.18 0.01 -5.90
CA ILE A 26 12.35 -0.87 -5.79
C ILE A 26 12.32 -2.02 -6.80
N PHE A 27 11.10 -2.41 -7.23
CA PHE A 27 10.86 -3.43 -8.24
C PHE A 27 10.70 -2.83 -9.64
N ASN A 28 11.05 -1.55 -9.82
CA ASN A 28 10.93 -0.81 -11.08
C ASN A 28 9.50 -0.80 -11.64
N LEU A 29 8.51 -0.81 -10.74
CA LEU A 29 7.10 -0.83 -11.08
C LEU A 29 6.58 0.58 -11.33
N ASP A 30 5.85 0.74 -12.42
CA ASP A 30 5.23 2.01 -12.77
C ASP A 30 4.05 2.31 -11.83
N LEU A 31 4.31 3.18 -10.84
CA LEU A 31 3.35 3.61 -9.83
C LEU A 31 2.08 4.22 -10.43
N LYS A 32 2.17 4.85 -11.62
CA LYS A 32 0.99 5.42 -12.29
C LYS A 32 0.08 4.32 -12.83
N LYS A 33 0.64 3.26 -13.41
CA LYS A 33 -0.13 2.10 -13.87
C LYS A 33 -0.77 1.37 -12.69
N MET A 34 -0.01 1.15 -11.62
CA MET A 34 -0.53 0.52 -10.40
C MET A 34 -1.63 1.34 -9.75
N SER A 35 -1.44 2.65 -9.61
CA SER A 35 -2.48 3.56 -9.10
C SER A 35 -3.75 3.47 -9.93
N LYS A 36 -3.65 3.50 -11.27
CA LYS A 36 -4.82 3.42 -12.16
C LYS A 36 -5.52 2.05 -12.12
N MET A 37 -4.74 0.97 -12.00
CA MET A 37 -5.27 -0.38 -11.81
C MET A 37 -6.04 -0.49 -10.49
N PHE A 38 -5.47 0.00 -9.39
CA PHE A 38 -6.15 0.03 -8.09
C PHE A 38 -7.41 0.88 -8.13
N SER A 39 -7.41 2.03 -8.83
CA SER A 39 -8.62 2.85 -8.97
C SER A 39 -9.73 2.11 -9.70
N GLY A 40 -9.40 1.41 -10.80
CA GLY A 40 -10.37 0.65 -11.58
C GLY A 40 -10.87 -0.61 -10.89
N HIS A 41 -10.00 -1.32 -10.16
CA HIS A 41 -10.35 -2.56 -9.48
C HIS A 41 -11.16 -2.32 -8.21
N PHE A 42 -10.76 -1.35 -7.39
CA PHE A 42 -11.41 -1.05 -6.11
C PHE A 42 -12.56 -0.04 -6.24
N ALA A 43 -12.74 0.56 -7.42
CA ALA A 43 -13.65 1.70 -7.63
C ALA A 43 -13.45 2.83 -6.60
N CYS A 44 -12.22 2.97 -6.09
CA CYS A 44 -11.85 3.89 -5.02
C CYS A 44 -10.81 4.90 -5.51
N GLY A 45 -10.74 6.03 -4.82
CA GLY A 45 -9.73 7.05 -5.11
C GLY A 45 -8.35 6.51 -4.76
N SER A 46 -7.47 6.39 -5.75
CA SER A 46 -6.06 6.09 -5.58
C SER A 46 -5.20 7.22 -6.16
N SER A 47 -4.11 7.53 -5.46
CA SER A 47 -3.21 8.62 -5.81
C SER A 47 -1.78 8.19 -5.56
N VAL A 48 -0.85 8.64 -6.41
CA VAL A 48 0.58 8.54 -6.09
C VAL A 48 0.93 9.73 -5.20
N SER A 49 1.41 9.44 -4.01
CA SER A 49 1.90 10.39 -3.02
C SER A 49 3.43 10.31 -2.95
N LYS A 50 4.07 11.39 -2.52
CA LYS A 50 5.51 11.41 -2.22
C LYS A 50 5.69 11.57 -0.72
N ASN A 51 6.48 10.68 -0.13
CA ASN A 51 6.84 10.78 1.27
C ASN A 51 7.88 11.90 1.47
N VAL A 52 8.12 12.30 2.72
CA VAL A 52 9.09 13.33 3.13
C VAL A 52 10.52 13.01 2.67
N LEU A 53 10.81 11.72 2.46
CA LEU A 53 12.08 11.22 1.94
C LEU A 53 12.17 11.25 0.39
N GLY A 54 11.17 11.81 -0.29
CA GLY A 54 11.10 11.86 -1.76
C GLY A 54 10.74 10.54 -2.43
N GLN A 55 10.47 9.49 -1.64
CA GLN A 55 10.06 8.18 -2.14
C GLN A 55 8.58 8.19 -2.54
N GLU A 56 8.26 7.57 -3.67
CA GLU A 56 6.90 7.48 -4.19
C GLU A 56 6.14 6.30 -3.56
N GLU A 57 4.89 6.57 -3.20
CA GLU A 57 3.98 5.62 -2.54
C GLU A 57 2.57 5.81 -3.08
N ILE A 58 1.75 4.76 -3.05
CA ILE A 58 0.36 4.81 -3.53
C ILE A 58 -0.56 4.87 -2.33
N THR A 59 -1.42 5.87 -2.27
CA THR A 59 -2.47 5.97 -1.25
C THR A 59 -3.82 5.62 -1.86
N ILE A 60 -4.56 4.71 -1.22
CA ILE A 60 -5.87 4.22 -1.65
C ILE A 60 -6.88 4.54 -0.55
N GLN A 61 -8.02 5.15 -0.93
CA GLN A 61 -9.11 5.44 -0.02
C GLN A 61 -9.91 4.17 0.29
N GLY A 62 -9.70 3.57 1.45
CA GLY A 62 -10.38 2.34 1.87
C GLY A 62 -9.46 1.40 2.63
N ASP A 63 -10.05 0.32 3.12
CA ASP A 63 -9.37 -0.78 3.79
C ASP A 63 -9.22 -1.91 2.77
N PHE A 64 -8.05 -1.96 2.13
CA PHE A 64 -7.78 -2.91 1.05
C PHE A 64 -6.46 -3.64 1.28
N SER A 65 -6.02 -3.79 2.53
CA SER A 65 -4.74 -4.44 2.85
C SER A 65 -4.61 -5.81 2.20
N ASP A 66 -5.60 -6.67 2.41
CA ASP A 66 -5.60 -8.05 1.90
C ASP A 66 -5.70 -8.11 0.37
N GLU A 67 -6.54 -7.26 -0.22
CA GLU A 67 -6.71 -7.22 -1.68
C GLU A 67 -5.48 -6.63 -2.39
N VAL A 68 -4.83 -5.62 -1.80
CA VAL A 68 -3.57 -5.07 -2.31
C VAL A 68 -2.49 -6.14 -2.30
N ILE A 69 -2.37 -6.91 -1.21
CA ILE A 69 -1.43 -8.03 -1.12
C ILE A 69 -1.72 -9.06 -2.23
N ALA A 70 -3.00 -9.44 -2.41
CA ALA A 70 -3.41 -10.37 -3.45
C ALA A 70 -3.08 -9.88 -4.87
N ILE A 71 -3.30 -8.59 -5.17
CA ILE A 71 -2.97 -7.99 -6.47
C ILE A 71 -1.46 -7.94 -6.68
N LEU A 72 -0.69 -7.59 -5.64
CA LEU A 72 0.77 -7.60 -5.71
C LEU A 72 1.29 -9.00 -6.03
N HIS A 73 0.79 -10.03 -5.36
CA HIS A 73 1.15 -11.42 -5.65
C HIS A 73 0.76 -11.85 -7.06
N LYS A 74 -0.41 -11.41 -7.54
CA LYS A 74 -0.92 -11.79 -8.85
C LYS A 74 -0.16 -11.13 -10.00
N ASN A 75 0.19 -9.85 -9.85
CA ASN A 75 0.92 -9.11 -10.90
C ASN A 75 2.43 -9.36 -10.85
N HIS A 76 2.99 -9.58 -9.66
CA HIS A 76 4.43 -9.69 -9.46
C HIS A 76 4.76 -10.93 -8.64
N PRO A 77 4.69 -12.13 -9.25
CA PRO A 77 5.12 -13.38 -8.61
C PRO A 77 6.61 -13.40 -8.26
N GLU A 78 7.38 -12.44 -8.80
CA GLU A 78 8.80 -12.23 -8.49
C GLU A 78 9.03 -11.63 -7.08
N ILE A 79 7.97 -11.16 -6.41
CA ILE A 79 8.02 -10.59 -5.06
C ILE A 79 7.71 -11.71 -4.05
N PRO A 80 8.70 -12.17 -3.27
CA PRO A 80 8.44 -13.17 -2.23
C PRO A 80 7.55 -12.58 -1.14
N HIS A 81 6.67 -13.42 -0.56
CA HIS A 81 5.75 -13.06 0.53
C HIS A 81 6.48 -12.40 1.71
N ASP A 82 7.73 -12.82 1.96
CA ASP A 82 8.62 -12.31 3.01
C ASP A 82 8.97 -10.83 2.86
N ASN A 83 8.85 -10.30 1.64
CA ASN A 83 9.18 -8.92 1.34
C ASN A 83 7.97 -7.99 1.48
N ILE A 84 6.77 -8.46 1.83
CA ILE A 84 5.61 -7.60 2.03
C ILE A 84 5.37 -7.45 3.53
N GLN A 85 5.66 -6.26 4.07
CA GLN A 85 5.28 -5.89 5.43
C GLN A 85 3.91 -5.21 5.41
N ALA A 86 2.89 -5.92 5.88
CA ALA A 86 1.61 -5.33 6.23
C ALA A 86 1.67 -4.74 7.65
N ILE A 87 1.52 -3.43 7.77
CA ILE A 87 1.46 -2.70 9.04
C ILE A 87 0.06 -2.12 9.16
N GLU A 88 -0.78 -2.76 9.96
CA GLU A 88 -2.07 -2.17 10.37
C GLU A 88 -1.85 -1.22 11.56
N GLU A 89 -1.81 0.08 11.29
CA GLU A 89 -2.04 1.10 12.31
C GLU A 89 -3.56 1.24 12.55
N LYS A 90 -4.18 0.16 13.04
CA LYS A 90 -5.32 0.34 13.93
C LYS A 90 -4.77 1.13 15.11
N LYS A 91 -5.41 2.24 15.50
CA LYS A 91 -5.17 2.91 16.79
C LYS A 91 -5.31 1.86 17.92
N LYS A 92 -4.27 1.06 18.17
CA LYS A 92 -4.06 0.46 19.46
C LYS A 92 -3.74 1.65 20.33
N LYS A 93 -4.67 1.94 21.25
CA LYS A 93 -4.36 2.73 22.44
C LYS A 93 -2.96 2.32 22.88
N LYS A 94 -2.07 3.30 23.08
CA LYS A 94 -0.79 3.10 23.75
C LYS A 94 -1.03 2.14 24.91
N ALA A 95 -0.46 0.94 24.84
CA ALA A 95 -0.30 0.13 26.03
C ALA A 95 0.81 0.82 26.81
N THR A 96 0.40 1.59 27.81
CA THR A 96 1.27 2.07 28.88
C THR A 96 1.71 0.88 29.73
#